data_AF-A0A512IQ95-F1
#
_entry.id   AF-A0A512IQ95-F1
#
_cell.length_a   1.000
_cell.length_b   1.000
_cell.length_c   1.000
_cell.angle_alpha   90.00
_cell.angle_beta   90.00
_cell.angle_gamma   90.00
#
_symmetry.space_group_name_H-M   'P 1'
#
loop_
_entity.id
_entity.type
_entity.pdbx_description
1 polymer ?
#
loop_
_entity_poly.entity_id
_entity_poly.type
_entity_poly.pdbx_seq_one_letter_code
_entity_poly.pdbx_strand_id
1 'polypeptide(L)'
;MVEPHPRRQRADRLQVVGAPAIVQLREFAIEEVAGFFEAHRGHRRLAARQRLADKAAMDATLAHHDRYPDTTIRALMKATRTIALVGASANPARPSYIVLKYLSERGYTVTPVNPGLAGQTLLGMTVIARLAELPGPVDMVEIFRNSIAADGLVDEALALPELPKIIWMQLGVRNDEAAARAEARGVTVIMNRCPKIEYGRLSGEIGWTGVNSRIISAKKPVLDKRGVQRLTIDDR
;
A
#
# COMPACT_ATOMS: atom_id res chain seq x y z
N MET A 1 61.02 84.59 -2.40
CA MET A 1 60.23 85.73 -1.88
C MET A 1 59.56 85.30 -0.58
N VAL A 2 59.48 86.24 0.36
CA VAL A 2 59.38 86.06 1.82
C VAL A 2 57.93 86.24 2.32
N GLU A 3 57.49 85.30 3.20
CA GLU A 3 56.47 85.38 4.29
C GLU A 3 54.99 85.82 4.04
N PRO A 4 54.03 85.68 5.00
CA PRO A 4 54.02 84.94 6.29
C PRO A 4 52.76 84.06 6.55
N HIS A 5 52.82 83.36 7.68
CA HIS A 5 51.76 82.61 8.37
C HIS A 5 50.77 83.53 9.12
N PRO A 6 49.53 83.07 9.43
CA PRO A 6 49.03 83.31 10.78
C PRO A 6 48.36 82.11 11.44
N ARG A 7 48.40 82.13 12.78
CA ARG A 7 48.02 81.09 13.74
C ARG A 7 46.55 81.21 14.23
N ARG A 8 46.08 80.09 14.82
CA ARG A 8 45.07 79.92 15.92
C ARG A 8 43.60 80.09 15.45
N GLN A 9 42.58 79.35 15.93
CA GLN A 9 42.32 78.74 17.24
C GLN A 9 41.06 77.81 17.20
N ARG A 10 41.04 76.75 18.04
CA ARG A 10 39.95 76.04 18.76
C ARG A 10 38.57 75.67 18.13
N ALA A 11 38.25 74.37 18.26
CA ALA A 11 37.02 73.71 18.76
C ALA A 11 35.64 74.36 18.48
N ASP A 12 34.68 73.64 17.87
CA ASP A 12 33.80 72.64 18.52
C ASP A 12 32.65 72.19 17.57
N ARG A 13 32.17 70.96 17.80
CA ARG A 13 30.82 70.39 17.51
C ARG A 13 30.34 69.90 16.12
N LEU A 14 29.84 68.66 16.18
CA LEU A 14 28.81 67.96 15.35
C LEU A 14 29.26 67.47 13.96
N GLN A 15 29.07 66.21 13.51
CA GLN A 15 28.06 65.18 13.80
C GLN A 15 28.68 63.78 13.71
N VAL A 16 28.19 62.86 14.56
CA VAL A 16 28.42 61.42 14.44
C VAL A 16 27.60 60.90 13.25
N VAL A 17 28.27 60.39 12.21
CA VAL A 17 27.63 59.57 11.18
C VAL A 17 28.56 58.42 10.81
N GLY A 18 28.04 57.19 10.93
CA GLY A 18 28.57 56.00 10.25
C GLY A 18 29.10 54.90 11.17
N ALA A 19 28.22 53.99 11.58
CA ALA A 19 28.63 52.63 11.92
C ALA A 19 29.17 51.94 10.65
N PRO A 20 30.23 51.11 10.72
CA PRO A 20 30.82 50.50 9.55
C PRO A 20 29.92 49.39 8.99
N ALA A 21 29.78 49.38 7.65
CA ALA A 21 28.97 48.49 6.82
C ALA A 21 29.25 46.97 6.93
N ILE A 22 29.97 46.51 7.96
CA ILE A 22 30.38 45.12 8.16
C ILE A 22 29.39 44.32 9.01
N VAL A 23 28.59 44.98 9.87
CA VAL A 23 27.58 44.29 10.71
C VAL A 23 26.34 43.90 9.88
N GLN A 24 25.98 44.72 8.89
CA GLN A 24 24.77 44.55 8.09
C GLN A 24 24.80 43.35 7.13
N LEU A 25 26.00 42.89 6.72
CA LEU A 25 26.15 41.72 5.84
C LEU A 25 26.11 40.37 6.59
N ARG A 26 26.31 40.35 7.92
CA ARG A 26 26.18 39.12 8.73
C ARG A 26 24.74 38.84 9.17
N GLU A 27 23.93 39.86 9.43
CA GLU A 27 22.50 39.67 9.75
C GLU A 27 21.69 39.25 8.52
N PHE A 28 21.95 39.83 7.34
CA PHE A 28 21.29 39.45 6.09
C PHE A 28 21.46 37.96 5.73
N ALA A 29 22.67 37.40 5.96
CA ALA A 29 22.95 36.00 5.68
C ALA A 29 22.26 35.03 6.67
N ILE A 30 21.99 35.46 7.91
CA ILE A 30 21.32 34.63 8.91
C ILE A 30 19.80 34.60 8.66
N GLU A 31 19.20 35.71 8.24
CA GLU A 31 17.78 35.78 7.88
C GLU A 31 17.45 34.97 6.61
N GLU A 32 18.30 35.00 5.58
CA GLU A 32 18.10 34.18 4.37
C GLU A 32 18.23 32.68 4.66
N VAL A 33 19.19 32.27 5.49
CA VAL A 33 19.36 30.87 5.89
C VAL A 33 18.21 30.42 6.80
N ALA A 34 17.75 31.25 7.73
CA ALA A 34 16.58 30.97 8.57
C ALA A 34 15.30 30.82 7.72
N GLY A 35 15.08 31.72 6.76
CA GLY A 35 13.96 31.66 5.81
C GLY A 35 14.00 30.41 4.92
N PHE A 36 15.19 29.98 4.48
CA PHE A 36 15.38 28.73 3.75
C PHE A 36 15.03 27.49 4.60
N PHE A 37 15.46 27.45 5.87
CA PHE A 37 15.11 26.38 6.81
C PHE A 37 13.64 26.37 7.20
N GLU A 38 12.99 27.53 7.26
CA GLU A 38 11.57 27.68 7.57
C GLU A 38 10.69 27.28 6.38
N ALA A 39 11.08 27.66 5.15
CA ALA A 39 10.49 27.17 3.91
C ALA A 39 10.62 25.64 3.80
N HIS A 40 11.80 25.06 4.06
CA HIS A 40 12.00 23.60 4.04
C HIS A 40 11.15 22.86 5.10
N ARG A 41 10.99 23.44 6.30
CA ARG A 41 10.06 22.92 7.32
C ARG A 41 8.60 23.03 6.87
N GLY A 42 8.23 24.10 6.16
CA GLY A 42 6.93 24.28 5.52
C GLY A 42 6.63 23.22 4.45
N HIS A 43 7.57 22.97 3.53
CA HIS A 43 7.46 21.94 2.49
C HIS A 43 7.32 20.52 3.08
N ARG A 44 8.08 20.18 4.13
CA ARG A 44 7.94 18.87 4.81
C ARG A 44 6.60 18.71 5.53
N ARG A 45 6.08 19.78 6.14
CA ARG A 45 4.74 19.78 6.78
C ARG A 45 3.62 19.68 5.74
N LEU A 46 3.76 20.34 4.59
CA LEU A 46 2.79 20.27 3.49
C LEU A 46 2.75 18.86 2.87
N ALA A 47 3.92 18.26 2.62
CA ALA A 47 4.02 16.89 2.10
C ALA A 47 3.48 15.83 3.08
N ALA A 48 3.71 15.98 4.39
CA ALA A 48 3.14 15.09 5.41
C ALA A 48 1.61 15.24 5.52
N ARG A 49 1.09 16.48 5.44
CA ARG A 49 -0.36 16.75 5.40
C ARG A 49 -1.02 16.19 4.15
N GLN A 50 -0.39 16.34 3.00
CA GLN A 50 -0.87 15.76 1.74
C GLN A 50 -0.91 14.22 1.84
N ARG A 51 0.15 13.58 2.36
CA ARG A 51 0.15 12.12 2.58
C ARG A 51 -0.95 11.66 3.54
N LEU A 52 -1.25 12.43 4.59
CA LEU A 52 -2.36 12.12 5.50
C LEU A 52 -3.72 12.27 4.81
N ALA A 53 -3.90 13.30 3.98
CA ALA A 53 -5.12 13.50 3.21
C ALA A 53 -5.31 12.42 2.14
N ASP A 54 -4.24 12.04 1.44
CA ASP A 54 -4.24 10.94 0.46
C ASP A 54 -4.54 9.60 1.14
N LYS A 55 -3.97 9.38 2.34
CA LYS A 55 -4.29 8.21 3.17
C LYS A 55 -5.76 8.23 3.60
N ALA A 56 -6.27 9.33 4.13
CA ALA A 56 -7.66 9.45 4.55
C ALA A 56 -8.66 9.29 3.39
N ALA A 57 -8.33 9.79 2.20
CA ALA A 57 -9.13 9.58 0.99
C ALA A 57 -9.07 8.13 0.51
N MET A 58 -7.92 7.46 0.63
CA MET A 58 -7.79 6.03 0.36
C MET A 58 -8.59 5.20 1.37
N ASP A 59 -8.49 5.51 2.67
CA ASP A 59 -9.22 4.87 3.75
C ASP A 59 -10.74 5.06 3.55
N ALA A 60 -11.21 6.25 3.15
CA ALA A 60 -12.62 6.50 2.83
C ALA A 60 -13.11 5.79 1.56
N THR A 61 -12.23 5.60 0.56
CA THR A 61 -12.55 4.83 -0.66
C THR A 61 -12.63 3.33 -0.36
N LEU A 62 -11.79 2.85 0.56
CA LEU A 62 -11.83 1.48 1.06
C LEU A 62 -13.10 1.20 1.88
N ALA A 63 -13.57 2.17 2.68
CA ALA A 63 -14.71 2.02 3.57
C ALA A 63 -16.04 1.67 2.88
N HIS A 64 -16.23 2.01 1.60
CA HIS A 64 -17.43 1.62 0.84
C HIS A 64 -17.28 0.30 0.07
N HIS A 65 -16.07 -0.26 -0.01
CA HIS A 65 -15.73 -1.53 -0.65
C HIS A 65 -16.17 -1.74 -2.12
N ASP A 66 -16.73 -0.71 -2.77
CA ASP A 66 -17.18 -0.76 -4.16
C ASP A 66 -16.02 -0.59 -5.15
N ARG A 67 -14.99 0.16 -4.74
CA ARG A 67 -13.82 0.46 -5.57
C ARG A 67 -12.54 0.40 -4.76
N TYR A 68 -11.52 -0.25 -5.34
CA TYR A 68 -10.17 -0.30 -4.78
C TYR A 68 -9.21 0.33 -5.80
N PRO A 69 -8.34 1.26 -5.39
CA PRO A 69 -7.28 1.76 -6.26
C PRO A 69 -6.37 0.62 -6.72
N ASP A 70 -5.97 0.66 -8.00
CA ASP A 70 -5.06 -0.34 -8.58
C ASP A 70 -3.72 -0.40 -7.84
N THR A 71 -3.25 0.75 -7.35
CA THR A 71 -2.05 0.88 -6.52
C THR A 71 -2.20 0.12 -5.20
N THR A 72 -3.37 0.20 -4.55
CA THR A 72 -3.66 -0.52 -3.31
C THR A 72 -3.66 -2.02 -3.54
N ILE A 73 -4.42 -2.51 -4.53
CA ILE A 73 -4.48 -3.95 -4.83
C ILE A 73 -3.09 -4.48 -5.19
N ARG A 74 -2.35 -3.77 -6.04
CA ARG A 74 -0.97 -4.14 -6.41
C ARG A 74 -0.06 -4.21 -5.18
N ALA A 75 -0.11 -3.22 -4.28
CA ALA A 75 0.70 -3.19 -3.08
C ALA A 75 0.38 -4.36 -2.14
N LEU A 76 -0.90 -4.64 -1.90
CA LEU A 76 -1.35 -5.77 -1.08
C LEU A 76 -0.85 -7.09 -1.67
N MET A 77 -1.08 -7.33 -2.96
CA MET A 77 -0.66 -8.57 -3.62
C MET A 77 0.87 -8.75 -3.61
N LYS A 78 1.66 -7.68 -3.79
CA LYS A 78 3.14 -7.74 -3.69
C LYS A 78 3.62 -8.03 -2.27
N ALA A 79 2.89 -7.57 -1.26
CA ALA A 79 3.23 -7.78 0.16
C ALA A 79 2.83 -9.17 0.66
N THR A 80 1.80 -9.79 0.07
CA THR A 80 1.32 -11.13 0.43
C THR A 80 2.31 -12.22 0.00
N ARG A 81 2.57 -13.18 0.89
CA ARG A 81 3.35 -14.40 0.62
C ARG A 81 2.57 -15.65 0.96
N THR A 82 1.89 -15.66 2.10
CA THR A 82 1.10 -16.80 2.58
C THR A 82 -0.40 -16.52 2.49
N ILE A 83 -1.16 -17.51 2.02
CA ILE A 83 -2.61 -17.39 1.77
C ILE A 83 -3.34 -18.60 2.35
N ALA A 84 -4.32 -18.39 3.22
CA ALA A 84 -5.26 -19.42 3.65
C ALA A 84 -6.52 -19.33 2.79
N LEU A 85 -6.76 -20.33 1.94
CA LEU A 85 -7.89 -20.34 1.00
C LEU A 85 -9.04 -21.18 1.56
N VAL A 86 -10.03 -20.50 2.12
CA VAL A 86 -11.23 -21.09 2.73
C VAL A 86 -12.27 -21.42 1.68
N GLY A 87 -12.76 -22.66 1.71
CA GLY A 87 -13.70 -23.18 0.70
C GLY A 87 -12.99 -23.80 -0.51
N ALA A 88 -11.77 -24.31 -0.31
CA ALA A 88 -11.04 -25.07 -1.31
C ALA A 88 -11.88 -26.25 -1.82
N SER A 89 -11.86 -26.50 -3.12
CA SER A 89 -12.63 -27.58 -3.76
C SER A 89 -11.70 -28.47 -4.56
N ALA A 90 -11.93 -29.79 -4.55
CA ALA A 90 -11.22 -30.73 -5.41
C ALA A 90 -11.75 -30.76 -6.85
N ASN A 91 -12.96 -30.23 -7.09
CA ASN A 91 -13.54 -30.16 -8.43
C ASN A 91 -12.82 -29.08 -9.29
N PRO A 92 -12.17 -29.45 -10.41
CA PRO A 92 -11.42 -28.52 -11.26
C PRO A 92 -12.24 -27.41 -11.92
N ALA A 93 -13.56 -27.62 -12.07
CA ALA A 93 -14.46 -26.62 -12.63
C ALA A 93 -14.84 -25.53 -11.62
N ARG A 94 -14.54 -25.70 -10.33
CA ARG A 94 -14.90 -24.72 -9.29
C ARG A 94 -13.89 -23.56 -9.26
N PRO A 95 -14.36 -22.31 -9.12
CA PRO A 95 -13.47 -21.15 -9.03
C PRO A 95 -12.38 -21.27 -7.97
N SER A 96 -12.68 -21.86 -6.80
CA SER A 96 -11.68 -22.04 -5.74
C SER A 96 -10.53 -22.96 -6.12
N TYR A 97 -10.76 -24.00 -6.94
CA TYR A 97 -9.68 -24.83 -7.49
C TYR A 97 -8.81 -24.05 -8.47
N ILE A 98 -9.45 -23.31 -9.38
CA ILE A 98 -8.77 -22.54 -10.42
C ILE A 98 -7.89 -21.44 -9.80
N VAL A 99 -8.41 -20.75 -8.78
CA VAL A 99 -7.67 -19.69 -8.08
C VAL A 99 -6.54 -20.28 -7.22
N LEU A 100 -6.79 -21.38 -6.49
CA LEU A 100 -5.76 -22.10 -5.75
C LEU A 100 -4.57 -22.47 -6.64
N LYS A 101 -4.85 -23.09 -7.79
CA LYS A 101 -3.83 -23.46 -8.79
C LYS A 101 -3.07 -22.24 -9.29
N TYR A 102 -3.80 -21.20 -9.69
CA TYR A 102 -3.20 -19.98 -10.23
C TYR A 102 -2.27 -19.29 -9.23
N LEU A 103 -2.71 -19.08 -7.99
CA LEU A 103 -1.90 -18.41 -6.96
C LEU A 103 -0.68 -19.25 -6.57
N SER A 104 -0.82 -20.57 -6.46
CA SER A 104 0.30 -21.47 -6.20
C SER A 104 1.36 -21.38 -7.31
N GLU A 105 0.93 -21.34 -8.57
CA GLU A 105 1.83 -21.18 -9.73
C GLU A 105 2.49 -19.80 -9.82
N ARG A 106 1.94 -18.79 -9.15
CA ARG A 106 2.57 -17.47 -8.97
C ARG A 106 3.59 -17.44 -7.85
N GLY A 107 3.74 -18.55 -7.11
CA GLY A 107 4.69 -18.67 -6.02
C GLY A 107 4.20 -18.09 -4.70
N TYR A 108 2.89 -17.86 -4.55
CA TYR A 108 2.32 -17.72 -3.21
C TYR A 108 2.30 -19.08 -2.52
N THR A 109 2.55 -19.10 -1.21
CA THR A 109 2.36 -20.29 -0.38
C THR A 109 0.90 -20.35 0.02
N VAL A 110 0.12 -21.24 -0.61
CA VAL A 110 -1.32 -21.34 -0.36
C VAL A 110 -1.62 -22.56 0.50
N THR A 111 -2.39 -22.38 1.58
CA THR A 111 -2.91 -23.46 2.43
C THR A 111 -4.41 -23.60 2.17
N PRO A 112 -4.85 -24.71 1.56
CA PRO A 112 -6.28 -24.94 1.32
C PRO A 112 -7.01 -25.33 2.60
N VAL A 113 -8.17 -24.72 2.83
CA VAL A 113 -9.01 -24.95 4.03
C VAL A 113 -10.40 -25.44 3.59
N ASN A 114 -10.76 -26.66 3.97
CA ASN A 114 -12.09 -27.22 3.81
C ASN A 114 -12.29 -28.44 4.74
N PRO A 115 -13.26 -28.40 5.69
CA PRO A 115 -13.55 -29.53 6.58
C PRO A 115 -13.85 -30.84 5.85
N GLY A 116 -14.57 -30.79 4.73
CA GLY A 116 -14.97 -31.97 3.97
C GLY A 116 -13.85 -32.64 3.18
N LEU A 117 -12.67 -31.99 3.10
CA LEU A 117 -11.49 -32.51 2.41
C LEU A 117 -10.28 -32.62 3.34
N ALA A 118 -10.45 -32.40 4.64
CA ALA A 118 -9.35 -32.38 5.60
C ALA A 118 -8.50 -33.66 5.54
N GLY A 119 -7.18 -33.50 5.56
CA GLY A 119 -6.21 -34.59 5.44
C GLY A 119 -5.95 -35.08 4.02
N GLN A 120 -6.74 -34.65 3.03
CA GLN A 120 -6.48 -34.97 1.62
C GLN A 120 -5.41 -34.05 1.03
N THR A 121 -4.88 -34.46 -0.13
CA THR A 121 -3.91 -33.66 -0.90
C THR A 121 -4.60 -33.04 -2.11
N LEU A 122 -4.51 -31.72 -2.23
CA LEU A 122 -5.01 -30.94 -3.36
C LEU A 122 -3.85 -30.19 -4.01
N LEU A 123 -3.54 -30.48 -5.27
CA LEU A 123 -2.43 -29.85 -6.01
C LEU A 123 -1.08 -29.93 -5.27
N GLY A 124 -0.84 -31.05 -4.57
CA GLY A 124 0.37 -31.28 -3.77
C GLY A 124 0.36 -30.62 -2.38
N MET A 125 -0.73 -29.96 -1.98
CA MET A 125 -0.88 -29.30 -0.68
C MET A 125 -1.86 -30.08 0.20
N THR A 126 -1.54 -30.25 1.49
CA THR A 126 -2.47 -30.85 2.46
C THR A 126 -3.59 -29.88 2.78
N VAL A 127 -4.83 -30.36 2.74
CA VAL A 127 -6.02 -29.58 3.12
C VAL A 127 -6.25 -29.69 4.62
N ILE A 128 -6.43 -28.55 5.28
CA ILE A 128 -6.79 -28.47 6.71
C ILE A 128 -8.29 -28.20 6.88
N ALA A 129 -8.84 -28.53 8.05
CA ALA A 129 -10.27 -28.40 8.28
C ALA A 129 -10.69 -26.95 8.56
N ARG A 130 -9.88 -26.22 9.34
CA ARG A 130 -10.22 -24.90 9.90
C ARG A 130 -8.99 -23.99 9.98
N LEU A 131 -9.22 -22.68 10.09
CA LEU A 131 -8.14 -21.69 10.16
C LEU A 131 -7.23 -21.90 11.39
N ALA A 132 -7.77 -22.39 12.50
CA ALA A 132 -6.99 -22.67 13.72
C ALA A 132 -5.94 -23.80 13.55
N GLU A 133 -5.99 -24.57 12.46
CA GLU A 133 -5.02 -25.62 12.13
C GLU A 133 -3.89 -25.13 11.21
N LEU A 134 -3.82 -23.82 10.93
CA LEU A 134 -2.74 -23.25 10.12
C LEU A 134 -1.37 -23.56 10.75
N PRO A 135 -0.37 -23.96 9.95
CA PRO A 135 0.95 -24.36 10.45
C PRO A 135 1.80 -23.17 10.94
N GLY A 136 1.34 -21.94 10.72
CA GLY A 136 2.03 -20.71 11.04
C GLY A 136 1.20 -19.48 10.65
N PRO A 137 1.79 -18.27 10.76
CA PRO A 137 1.08 -17.05 10.43
C PRO A 137 0.76 -16.94 8.94
N VAL A 138 -0.34 -16.24 8.65
CA VAL A 138 -0.85 -16.07 7.29
C VAL A 138 -1.01 -14.59 6.95
N ASP A 139 -0.55 -14.17 5.78
CA ASP A 139 -0.72 -12.77 5.35
C ASP A 139 -2.17 -12.48 4.93
N MET A 140 -2.80 -13.42 4.23
CA MET A 140 -4.14 -13.25 3.66
C MET A 140 -5.06 -14.45 3.92
N VAL A 141 -6.27 -14.19 4.41
CA VAL A 141 -7.37 -15.18 4.44
C VAL A 141 -8.31 -14.91 3.27
N GLU A 142 -8.40 -15.85 2.33
CA GLU A 142 -9.25 -15.77 1.14
C GLU A 142 -10.51 -16.63 1.29
N ILE A 143 -11.70 -16.03 1.14
CA ILE A 143 -12.98 -16.66 1.48
C ILE A 143 -13.81 -16.91 0.22
N PHE A 144 -14.03 -18.19 -0.11
CA PHE A 144 -14.95 -18.68 -1.18
C PHE A 144 -16.32 -19.15 -0.66
N ARG A 145 -16.64 -18.86 0.59
CA ARG A 145 -17.96 -19.16 1.18
C ARG A 145 -18.88 -17.96 1.02
N ASN A 146 -20.19 -18.20 1.02
CA ASN A 146 -21.19 -17.14 0.83
C ASN A 146 -21.12 -16.07 1.93
N SER A 147 -21.75 -14.90 1.71
CA SER A 147 -21.70 -13.77 2.64
C SER A 147 -22.14 -14.09 4.07
N ILE A 148 -23.11 -14.99 4.24
CA ILE A 148 -23.60 -15.40 5.56
C ILE A 148 -22.50 -16.18 6.29
N ALA A 149 -21.89 -17.16 5.62
CA ALA A 149 -20.79 -17.94 6.20
C ALA A 149 -19.51 -17.12 6.36
N ALA A 150 -19.32 -16.06 5.56
CA ALA A 150 -18.17 -15.18 5.67
C ALA A 150 -18.10 -14.47 7.02
N ASP A 151 -19.24 -14.20 7.67
CA ASP A 151 -19.31 -13.54 8.97
C ASP A 151 -18.50 -14.30 10.05
N GLY A 152 -18.84 -15.58 10.28
CA GLY A 152 -18.13 -16.41 11.24
C GLY A 152 -16.69 -16.72 10.83
N LEU A 153 -16.39 -16.78 9.52
CA LEU A 153 -15.02 -16.97 9.03
C LEU A 153 -14.12 -15.75 9.27
N VAL A 154 -14.69 -14.54 9.26
CA VAL A 154 -13.97 -13.35 9.68
C VAL A 154 -13.65 -13.45 11.17
N ASP A 155 -14.60 -13.86 12.01
CA ASP A 155 -14.34 -14.03 13.45
C ASP A 155 -13.27 -15.12 13.71
N GLU A 156 -13.30 -16.23 12.97
CA GLU A 156 -12.23 -17.25 13.02
C GLU A 156 -10.87 -16.69 12.62
N ALA A 157 -10.80 -15.91 11.54
CA ALA A 157 -9.55 -15.27 11.08
C ALA A 157 -9.03 -14.26 12.12
N LEU A 158 -9.94 -13.55 12.78
CA LEU A 158 -9.66 -12.62 13.85
C LEU A 158 -9.22 -13.34 15.15
N ALA A 159 -9.63 -14.58 15.37
CA ALA A 159 -9.23 -15.38 16.53
C ALA A 159 -7.85 -16.06 16.37
N LEU A 160 -7.19 -15.93 15.22
CA LEU A 160 -5.86 -16.47 15.00
C LEU A 160 -4.83 -15.87 15.98
N PRO A 161 -3.78 -16.63 16.36
CA PRO A 161 -2.74 -16.13 17.27
C PRO A 161 -2.05 -14.86 16.75
N GLU A 162 -1.87 -14.77 15.43
CA GLU A 162 -1.41 -13.58 14.74
C GLU A 162 -2.49 -13.15 13.73
N LEU A 163 -2.83 -11.88 13.75
CA LEU A 163 -3.84 -11.32 12.84
C LEU A 163 -3.34 -11.41 11.39
N PRO A 164 -4.18 -11.86 10.44
CA PRO A 164 -3.85 -11.71 9.04
C PRO A 164 -3.82 -10.23 8.68
N LYS A 165 -2.97 -9.85 7.73
CA LYS A 165 -2.91 -8.49 7.21
C LYS A 165 -4.14 -8.18 6.35
N ILE A 166 -4.66 -9.21 5.68
CA ILE A 166 -5.71 -9.07 4.68
C ILE A 166 -6.78 -10.15 4.88
N ILE A 167 -8.05 -9.74 4.86
CA ILE A 167 -9.17 -10.64 4.61
C ILE A 167 -9.71 -10.31 3.21
N TRP A 168 -9.80 -11.33 2.36
CA TRP A 168 -10.22 -11.21 0.98
C TRP A 168 -11.46 -12.04 0.71
N MET A 169 -12.61 -11.38 0.52
CA MET A 169 -13.87 -12.01 0.17
C MET A 169 -14.03 -12.06 -1.36
N GLN A 170 -14.28 -13.26 -1.89
CA GLN A 170 -14.37 -13.51 -3.33
C GLN A 170 -15.55 -12.81 -4.01
N LEU A 171 -15.61 -12.94 -5.33
CA LEU A 171 -16.73 -12.42 -6.13
C LEU A 171 -18.09 -12.89 -5.59
N GLY A 172 -19.01 -11.95 -5.44
CA GLY A 172 -20.34 -12.20 -4.87
C GLY A 172 -20.36 -12.39 -3.35
N VAL A 173 -19.22 -12.25 -2.67
CA VAL A 173 -19.11 -12.33 -1.20
C VAL A 173 -18.86 -10.92 -0.66
N ARG A 174 -19.83 -10.41 0.09
CA ARG A 174 -19.80 -9.10 0.76
C ARG A 174 -20.52 -9.20 2.11
N ASN A 175 -19.87 -8.74 3.16
CA ASN A 175 -20.43 -8.57 4.49
C ASN A 175 -19.78 -7.34 5.15
N ASP A 176 -20.48 -6.21 5.12
CA ASP A 176 -19.96 -4.92 5.59
C ASP A 176 -19.78 -4.89 7.12
N GLU A 177 -20.63 -5.59 7.88
CA GLU A 177 -20.50 -5.67 9.34
C GLU A 177 -19.24 -6.45 9.75
N ALA A 178 -19.00 -7.59 9.12
CA ALA A 178 -17.79 -8.38 9.34
C ALA A 178 -16.54 -7.61 8.89
N ALA A 179 -16.62 -6.88 7.77
CA ALA A 179 -15.55 -6.02 7.31
C ALA A 179 -15.20 -4.95 8.35
N ALA A 180 -16.19 -4.23 8.87
CA ALA A 180 -15.99 -3.20 9.89
C ALA A 180 -15.35 -3.77 11.18
N ARG A 181 -15.73 -4.98 11.61
CA ARG A 181 -15.09 -5.65 12.76
C ARG A 181 -13.62 -5.95 12.51
N ALA A 182 -13.28 -6.43 11.31
CA ALA A 182 -11.90 -6.72 10.95
C ALA A 182 -11.05 -5.44 10.82
N GLU A 183 -11.59 -4.40 10.20
CA GLU A 183 -10.92 -3.12 10.03
C GLU A 183 -10.68 -2.40 11.36
N ALA A 184 -11.62 -2.49 12.30
CA ALA A 184 -11.44 -1.99 13.66
C ALA A 184 -10.24 -2.64 14.39
N ARG A 185 -9.78 -3.81 13.94
CA ARG A 185 -8.60 -4.51 14.44
C ARG A 185 -7.36 -4.31 13.58
N GLY A 186 -7.41 -3.42 12.59
CA GLY A 186 -6.30 -3.09 11.70
C GLY A 186 -6.09 -4.06 10.54
N VAL A 187 -7.05 -4.95 10.28
CA VAL A 187 -7.01 -5.87 9.14
C VAL A 187 -7.55 -5.16 7.90
N THR A 188 -6.84 -5.22 6.78
CA THR A 188 -7.36 -4.68 5.51
C THR A 188 -8.39 -5.64 4.91
N VAL A 189 -9.56 -5.14 4.53
CA VAL A 189 -10.61 -5.97 3.93
C VAL A 189 -10.81 -5.63 2.46
N ILE A 190 -10.79 -6.66 1.62
CA ILE A 190 -11.15 -6.57 0.20
C ILE A 190 -12.37 -7.45 -0.04
N MET A 191 -13.46 -6.88 -0.53
CA MET A 191 -14.70 -7.60 -0.83
C MET A 191 -15.04 -7.60 -2.30
N ASN A 192 -15.77 -8.62 -2.74
CA ASN A 192 -16.27 -8.78 -4.09
C ASN A 192 -15.17 -8.61 -5.15
N ARG A 193 -14.00 -9.24 -4.94
CA ARG A 193 -12.88 -9.26 -5.88
C ARG A 193 -12.28 -10.65 -5.95
N CYS A 194 -11.66 -10.98 -7.09
CA CYS A 194 -10.91 -12.23 -7.24
C CYS A 194 -9.41 -11.92 -7.40
N PRO A 195 -8.50 -12.41 -6.53
CA PRO A 195 -7.08 -12.16 -6.65
C PRO A 195 -6.51 -12.60 -7.99
N LYS A 196 -6.98 -13.72 -8.56
CA LYS A 196 -6.58 -14.15 -9.91
C LYS A 196 -6.96 -13.13 -10.99
N ILE A 197 -8.18 -12.59 -10.94
CA ILE A 197 -8.63 -11.59 -11.93
C ILE A 197 -7.84 -10.30 -11.72
N GLU A 198 -7.71 -9.82 -10.50
CA GLU A 198 -6.95 -8.60 -10.20
C GLU A 198 -5.49 -8.73 -10.60
N TYR A 199 -4.83 -9.87 -10.32
CA TYR A 199 -3.47 -10.13 -10.79
C TYR A 199 -3.38 -10.06 -12.30
N GLY A 200 -4.21 -10.84 -13.00
CA GLY A 200 -4.21 -10.89 -14.46
C GLY A 200 -4.53 -9.54 -15.11
N ARG A 201 -5.35 -8.73 -14.44
CA ARG A 201 -5.67 -7.36 -14.83
C ARG A 201 -4.46 -6.44 -14.70
N LEU A 202 -3.82 -6.46 -13.54
CA LEU A 202 -2.69 -5.61 -13.17
C LEU A 202 -1.39 -6.00 -13.88
N SER A 203 -1.23 -7.27 -14.25
CA SER A 203 -0.11 -7.79 -15.05
C SER A 203 -0.33 -7.54 -16.55
N GLY A 204 -1.59 -7.51 -17.00
CA GLY A 204 -2.01 -7.31 -18.39
C GLY A 204 -2.33 -8.62 -19.13
N GLU A 205 -2.25 -9.77 -18.48
CA GLU A 205 -2.45 -11.08 -19.09
C GLU A 205 -3.89 -11.32 -19.55
N ILE A 206 -4.90 -10.86 -18.80
CA ILE A 206 -6.30 -11.08 -19.18
C ILE A 206 -6.76 -10.18 -20.33
N GLY A 207 -5.99 -9.13 -20.65
CA GLY A 207 -6.27 -8.27 -21.79
C GLY A 207 -6.18 -9.04 -23.12
N TRP A 208 -5.27 -10.01 -23.21
CA TRP A 208 -5.10 -10.87 -24.39
C TRP A 208 -6.33 -11.73 -24.67
N THR A 209 -7.09 -12.08 -23.63
CA THR A 209 -8.32 -12.86 -23.73
C THR A 209 -9.56 -11.97 -23.93
N GLY A 210 -9.39 -10.69 -24.26
CA GLY A 210 -10.48 -9.74 -24.51
C GLY A 210 -11.17 -9.21 -23.25
N VAL A 211 -10.62 -9.47 -22.06
CA VAL A 211 -11.18 -8.95 -20.81
C VAL A 211 -10.67 -7.53 -20.58
N ASN A 212 -11.58 -6.59 -20.27
CA ASN A 212 -11.22 -5.21 -19.99
C ASN A 212 -10.29 -5.10 -18.78
N SER A 213 -9.02 -4.78 -19.02
CA SER A 213 -8.01 -4.65 -17.97
C SER A 213 -8.12 -3.34 -17.18
N ARG A 214 -8.84 -2.35 -17.71
CA ARG A 214 -8.82 -0.95 -17.26
C ARG A 214 -7.42 -0.30 -17.25
N ILE A 215 -6.45 -0.91 -17.94
CA ILE A 215 -5.05 -0.47 -17.98
C ILE A 215 -4.59 -0.41 -19.43
N ILE A 216 -4.23 0.79 -19.88
CA ILE A 216 -3.59 1.05 -21.17
C ILE A 216 -2.16 1.52 -20.87
N SER A 217 -1.16 0.90 -21.49
CA SER A 217 0.25 1.27 -21.29
C SER A 217 1.09 0.89 -22.49
N ALA A 218 1.97 1.79 -22.92
CA ALA A 218 2.98 1.54 -23.96
C ALA A 218 4.30 0.95 -23.39
N LYS A 219 4.42 0.84 -22.06
CA LYS A 219 5.64 0.30 -21.42
C LYS A 219 5.72 -1.21 -21.59
N LYS A 220 6.94 -1.71 -21.84
CA LYS A 220 7.21 -3.15 -21.98
C LYS A 220 6.83 -3.88 -20.67
N PRO A 221 6.03 -4.95 -20.74
CA PRO A 221 5.71 -5.75 -19.56
C PRO A 221 6.94 -6.41 -18.95
N VAL A 222 6.96 -6.49 -17.62
CA VAL A 222 7.94 -7.30 -16.89
C VAL A 222 7.50 -8.76 -16.92
N LEU A 223 8.41 -9.64 -17.32
CA LEU A 223 8.17 -11.08 -17.39
C LEU A 223 8.51 -11.74 -16.05
N ASP A 224 7.68 -12.71 -15.66
CA ASP A 224 8.01 -13.62 -14.57
C ASP A 224 9.24 -14.46 -14.97
N LYS A 225 10.11 -14.73 -14.01
CA LYS A 225 11.30 -15.57 -14.23
C LYS A 225 10.92 -17.01 -14.58
N ARG A 226 9.69 -17.44 -14.24
CA ARG A 226 9.14 -18.77 -14.48
C ARG A 226 8.16 -18.71 -15.64
N GLY A 227 8.48 -19.39 -16.73
CA GLY A 227 7.58 -19.64 -17.85
C GLY A 227 7.67 -18.63 -19.00
N VAL A 228 7.01 -18.96 -20.10
CA VAL A 228 6.94 -18.15 -21.32
C VAL A 228 5.67 -17.30 -21.25
N GLN A 229 5.77 -16.00 -21.55
CA GLN A 229 4.64 -15.05 -21.58
C GLN A 229 3.87 -14.88 -20.26
N ARG A 230 4.47 -15.22 -19.12
CA ARG A 230 3.91 -14.86 -17.80
C ARG A 230 4.35 -13.45 -17.44
N LEU A 231 3.40 -12.55 -17.22
CA LEU A 231 3.67 -11.16 -16.84
C LEU A 231 3.59 -11.02 -15.32
N THR A 232 4.38 -10.11 -14.73
CA THR A 232 4.31 -9.81 -13.29
C THR A 232 3.44 -8.59 -13.01
N ILE A 233 3.04 -8.45 -11.74
CA ILE A 233 2.42 -7.23 -11.21
C ILE A 233 3.45 -6.20 -10.74
N ASP A 234 4.72 -6.37 -11.09
CA ASP A 234 5.73 -5.35 -10.80
C ASP A 234 5.50 -4.10 -11.65
N ASP A 235 6.00 -2.98 -11.14
CA ASP A 235 5.81 -1.69 -11.80
C ASP A 235 6.58 -1.69 -13.13
N ARG A 236 5.91 -1.20 -14.17
CA ARG A 236 6.46 -1.07 -15.53
C ARG A 236 7.23 0.22 -15.70
#